data_AF-A0A9X3L8H8-F1
#
_entry.id   AF-A0A9X3L8H8-F1
#
_cell.length_a   1.000
_cell.length_b   1.000
_cell.length_c   1.000
_cell.angle_alpha   90.00
_cell.angle_beta   90.00
_cell.angle_gamma   90.00
#
_symmetry.space_group_name_H-M   'P 1'
#
loop_
_entity.id
_entity.type
_entity.pdbx_description
1 polymer ?
#
loop_
_entity_poly.entity_id
_entity_poly.type
_entity_poly.pdbx_seq_one_letter_code
_entity_poly.pdbx_strand_id
1 'polypeptide(L)'
;MVERLTTSVVLYGEIDSVDSKKWLDFYNYVSNFIKSINLVPNYMALSSKSIKSSKISSVKRLEKNLFKAVESKEEISSLSIYSLPDNFETAAFDYNAYICRTTRLKYSHIIVTIPIEIFEKIDHKEFIMGLKNFIDFKDGEIFNMSILESPQLYASKANAPSTFKTLEVTANI
;
A
#
# COMPACT_ATOMS: atom_id res chain seq x y z
N MET A 1 5.62 18.67 18.79
CA MET A 1 5.53 17.27 18.30
C MET A 1 6.73 17.07 17.38
N VAL A 2 7.56 16.05 17.58
CA VAL A 2 8.67 15.78 16.65
C VAL A 2 8.03 15.31 15.35
N GLU A 3 8.33 16.00 14.24
CA GLU A 3 7.82 15.64 12.93
C GLU A 3 8.38 14.27 12.53
N ARG A 4 7.50 13.26 12.43
CA ARG A 4 7.88 11.92 11.96
C ARG A 4 7.82 11.89 10.44
N LEU A 5 8.88 11.38 9.84
CA LEU A 5 8.96 11.13 8.42
C LEU A 5 8.68 9.67 8.11
N THR A 6 8.06 9.44 6.97
CA THR A 6 7.86 8.13 6.37
C THR A 6 8.59 8.09 5.04
N THR A 7 9.06 6.90 4.67
CA THR A 7 9.55 6.63 3.33
C THR A 7 8.51 5.79 2.60
N SER A 8 8.21 6.22 1.39
CA SER A 8 7.29 5.56 0.49
C SER A 8 8.01 5.06 -0.75
N VAL A 9 7.64 3.85 -1.17
CA VAL A 9 7.98 3.29 -2.48
C VAL A 9 6.68 3.25 -3.27
N VAL A 10 6.65 3.89 -4.44
CA VAL A 10 5.55 3.78 -5.39
C VAL A 10 6.03 3.13 -6.68
N LEU A 11 5.27 2.16 -7.18
CA LEU A 11 5.49 1.50 -8.46
C LEU A 11 4.26 1.72 -9.33
N TYR A 12 4.45 2.33 -10.49
CA TYR A 12 3.44 2.54 -11.51
C TYR A 12 3.56 1.49 -12.62
N GLY A 13 2.42 1.13 -13.20
CA GLY A 13 2.36 0.09 -14.21
C GLY A 13 0.95 -0.44 -14.41
N GLU A 14 0.82 -1.53 -15.16
CA GLU A 14 -0.48 -2.17 -15.38
C GLU A 14 -0.72 -3.26 -14.33
N ILE A 15 -1.97 -3.35 -13.86
CA ILE A 15 -2.41 -4.38 -12.93
C ILE A 15 -3.59 -5.10 -13.56
N ASP A 16 -3.45 -6.41 -13.74
CA ASP A 16 -4.56 -7.27 -14.12
C ASP A 16 -5.55 -7.38 -12.94
N SER A 17 -6.73 -6.77 -13.10
CA SER A 17 -7.79 -6.80 -12.09
C SER A 17 -8.55 -8.13 -12.05
N VAL A 18 -8.48 -8.94 -13.10
CA VAL A 18 -9.15 -10.25 -13.18
C VAL A 18 -8.27 -11.41 -12.69
N ASP A 19 -6.95 -11.20 -12.58
CA ASP A 19 -6.02 -12.17 -11.97
C ASP A 19 -6.16 -12.18 -10.44
N SER A 20 -7.26 -12.77 -9.96
CA SER A 20 -7.59 -12.86 -8.53
C SER A 20 -6.52 -13.61 -7.73
N LYS A 21 -5.81 -14.57 -8.34
CA LYS A 21 -4.70 -15.28 -7.70
C LYS A 21 -3.56 -14.33 -7.38
N LYS A 22 -3.17 -13.46 -8.31
CA LYS A 22 -2.10 -12.47 -8.10
C LYS A 22 -2.45 -11.45 -7.01
N TRP A 23 -3.74 -11.15 -6.78
CA TRP A 23 -4.19 -10.36 -5.63
C TRP A 23 -4.01 -11.09 -4.30
N LEU A 24 -4.29 -12.39 -4.25
CA LEU A 24 -4.04 -13.22 -3.07
C LEU A 24 -2.54 -13.39 -2.79
N ASP A 25 -1.74 -13.61 -3.82
CA ASP A 25 -0.29 -13.72 -3.69
C ASP A 25 0.32 -12.39 -3.20
N PHE A 26 -0.18 -11.26 -3.71
CA PHE A 26 0.19 -9.94 -3.20
C PHE A 26 -0.17 -9.78 -1.71
N TYR A 27 -1.39 -10.13 -1.32
CA TYR A 27 -1.83 -10.09 0.08
C TYR A 27 -0.90 -10.89 1.00
N ASN A 28 -0.56 -12.12 0.61
CA ASN A 28 0.31 -13.00 1.38
C ASN A 28 1.73 -12.42 1.47
N TYR A 29 2.27 -11.95 0.35
CA TYR A 29 3.60 -11.35 0.28
C TYR A 29 3.72 -10.14 1.22
N VAL A 30 2.81 -9.17 1.11
CA VAL A 30 2.89 -7.93 1.89
C VAL A 30 2.54 -8.16 3.36
N SER A 31 1.67 -9.13 3.68
CA SER A 31 1.40 -9.52 5.06
C SER A 31 2.62 -10.15 5.73
N ASN A 32 3.37 -10.97 4.99
CA ASN A 32 4.62 -11.55 5.48
C ASN A 32 5.71 -10.50 5.65
N PHE A 33 5.80 -9.55 4.72
CA PHE A 33 6.71 -8.41 4.83
C PHE A 33 6.41 -7.56 6.08
N ILE A 34 5.14 -7.21 6.34
CA ILE A 34 4.77 -6.44 7.55
C ILE A 34 5.21 -7.20 8.82
N LYS A 35 5.03 -8.53 8.85
CA LYS A 35 5.48 -9.36 9.98
C LYS A 35 7.00 -9.41 10.11
N SER A 36 7.74 -9.47 9.00
CA SER A 36 9.22 -9.53 9.04
C SER A 36 9.86 -8.26 9.57
N ILE A 37 9.17 -7.11 9.47
CA ILE A 37 9.58 -5.84 10.08
C ILE A 37 9.00 -5.64 11.49
N ASN A 38 8.57 -6.72 12.16
CA ASN A 38 8.01 -6.75 13.52
C ASN A 38 6.75 -5.89 13.71
N LEU A 39 5.96 -5.72 12.65
CA LEU A 39 4.64 -5.09 12.69
C LEU A 39 3.53 -6.13 12.53
N VAL A 40 2.30 -5.74 12.88
CA VAL A 40 1.11 -6.60 12.76
C VAL A 40 0.20 -6.06 11.66
N PRO A 41 -0.08 -6.82 10.59
CA PRO A 41 -1.11 -6.46 9.63
C PRO A 41 -2.48 -6.68 10.28
N ASN A 42 -3.08 -5.63 10.83
CA ASN A 42 -4.28 -5.72 11.67
C ASN A 42 -5.54 -5.15 11.00
N TYR A 43 -5.40 -4.24 10.03
CA TYR A 43 -6.51 -3.70 9.25
C TYR A 43 -6.26 -3.84 7.75
N MET A 44 -7.34 -3.90 6.99
CA MET A 44 -7.32 -3.91 5.53
C MET A 44 -8.54 -3.20 4.95
N ALA A 45 -8.46 -2.83 3.69
CA ALA A 45 -9.61 -2.45 2.88
C ALA A 45 -9.53 -3.16 1.53
N LEU A 46 -10.67 -3.67 1.08
CA LEU A 46 -10.82 -4.42 -0.16
C LEU A 46 -11.89 -3.74 -1.02
N SER A 47 -11.65 -3.65 -2.32
CA SER A 47 -12.65 -3.23 -3.30
C SER A 47 -12.65 -4.20 -4.47
N SER A 48 -13.82 -4.74 -4.75
CA SER A 48 -14.08 -5.73 -5.79
C SER A 48 -15.46 -5.47 -6.40
N LYS A 49 -15.84 -6.19 -7.45
CA LYS A 49 -17.15 -6.03 -8.11
C LYS A 49 -18.35 -6.11 -7.15
N SER A 50 -18.33 -7.03 -6.19
CA SER A 50 -19.35 -7.24 -5.14
C SER A 50 -19.16 -6.33 -3.93
N ILE A 51 -17.93 -5.85 -3.69
CA ILE A 51 -17.59 -4.97 -2.56
C ILE A 51 -17.15 -3.61 -3.09
N LYS A 52 -18.13 -2.73 -3.32
CA LYS A 52 -17.89 -1.39 -3.88
C LYS A 52 -17.26 -0.40 -2.88
N SER A 53 -17.31 -0.69 -1.58
CA SER A 53 -16.82 0.20 -0.52
C SER A 53 -15.51 -0.31 0.06
N SER A 54 -14.47 0.53 0.05
CA SER A 54 -13.15 0.31 0.63
C SER A 54 -13.12 0.59 2.13
N LYS A 55 -14.20 0.27 2.85
CA LYS A 55 -14.24 0.52 4.29
C LYS A 55 -13.14 -0.30 4.97
N ILE A 56 -12.29 0.40 5.72
CA ILE A 56 -11.22 -0.22 6.50
C ILE A 56 -11.87 -1.07 7.61
N SER A 57 -11.43 -2.31 7.75
CA SER A 57 -11.84 -3.21 8.83
C SER A 57 -10.71 -4.16 9.20
N SER A 58 -10.88 -4.91 10.28
CA SER A 58 -9.84 -5.83 10.72
C SER A 58 -9.56 -6.89 9.67
N VAL A 59 -8.29 -7.30 9.55
CA VAL A 59 -7.86 -8.34 8.59
C VAL A 59 -8.70 -9.60 8.77
N LYS A 60 -8.89 -10.06 10.02
CA LYS A 60 -9.71 -11.24 10.35
C LYS A 60 -11.13 -11.19 9.77
N ARG A 61 -11.71 -9.99 9.61
CA ARG A 61 -13.08 -9.82 9.09
C ARG A 61 -13.10 -9.80 7.57
N LEU A 62 -12.14 -9.15 6.92
CA LEU A 62 -12.14 -8.94 5.47
C LEU A 62 -11.37 -10.00 4.69
N GLU A 63 -10.52 -10.79 5.34
CA GLU A 63 -9.77 -11.89 4.70
C GLU A 63 -10.71 -12.93 4.08
N LYS A 64 -11.81 -13.27 4.78
CA LYS A 64 -12.86 -14.16 4.23
C LYS A 64 -13.49 -13.61 2.95
N ASN A 65 -13.59 -12.29 2.82
CA ASN A 65 -14.13 -11.65 1.63
C ASN A 65 -13.14 -11.67 0.47
N LEU A 66 -11.85 -11.50 0.77
CA LEU A 66 -10.78 -11.68 -0.22
C LEU A 66 -10.80 -13.10 -0.77
N PHE A 67 -10.83 -14.13 0.08
CA PHE A 67 -10.88 -15.52 -0.37
C PHE A 67 -12.10 -15.80 -1.24
N LYS A 68 -13.29 -15.33 -0.84
CA LYS A 68 -14.50 -15.47 -1.67
C LYS A 68 -14.37 -14.81 -3.04
N ALA A 69 -13.81 -13.59 -3.11
CA ALA A 69 -13.58 -12.91 -4.39
C ALA A 69 -12.57 -13.68 -5.27
N VAL A 70 -11.58 -14.32 -4.65
CA VAL A 70 -10.60 -15.16 -5.37
C VAL A 70 -11.24 -16.43 -5.91
N GLU A 71 -11.99 -17.15 -5.07
CA GLU A 71 -12.73 -18.37 -5.44
C GLU A 71 -13.72 -18.13 -6.57
N SER A 72 -14.43 -17.00 -6.53
CA SER A 72 -15.41 -16.61 -7.56
C SER A 72 -14.77 -16.00 -8.82
N LYS A 73 -13.43 -15.87 -8.87
CA LYS A 73 -12.70 -15.18 -9.94
C LYS A 73 -13.24 -13.78 -10.21
N GLU A 74 -13.61 -13.11 -9.13
CA GLU A 74 -14.15 -11.77 -9.19
C GLU A 74 -13.04 -10.75 -9.49
N GLU A 75 -13.40 -9.73 -10.24
CA GLU A 75 -12.53 -8.59 -10.44
C GLU A 75 -12.27 -7.85 -9.12
N ILE A 76 -10.99 -7.72 -8.77
CA ILE A 76 -10.51 -6.96 -7.62
C ILE A 76 -9.84 -5.70 -8.16
N SER A 77 -10.25 -4.56 -7.62
CA SER A 77 -9.77 -3.24 -8.07
C SER A 77 -8.86 -2.56 -7.07
N SER A 78 -8.93 -2.93 -5.79
CA SER A 78 -8.00 -2.41 -4.78
C SER A 78 -7.92 -3.31 -3.57
N LEU A 79 -6.70 -3.47 -3.04
CA LEU A 79 -6.43 -4.08 -1.75
C LEU A 79 -5.40 -3.23 -1.03
N SER A 80 -5.73 -2.85 0.21
CA SER A 80 -4.79 -2.17 1.11
C SER A 80 -4.71 -2.88 2.46
N ILE A 81 -3.53 -2.90 3.05
CA ILE A 81 -3.21 -3.49 4.34
C ILE A 81 -2.53 -2.44 5.19
N TYR A 82 -2.90 -2.40 6.46
CA TYR A 82 -2.40 -1.44 7.43
C TYR A 82 -1.84 -2.18 8.65
N SER A 83 -0.80 -1.62 9.22
CA SER A 83 -0.46 -1.80 10.63
C SER A 83 -0.80 -0.52 11.38
N LEU A 84 -1.89 -0.54 12.15
CA LEU A 84 -2.34 0.58 12.97
C LEU A 84 -1.98 0.34 14.45
N PRO A 85 -1.56 1.35 15.22
CA PRO A 85 -1.41 1.24 16.66
C PRO A 85 -2.78 1.06 17.32
N ASP A 86 -2.84 0.49 18.52
CA ASP A 86 -4.12 0.19 19.20
C ASP A 86 -4.98 1.44 19.49
N ASN A 87 -4.35 2.61 19.58
CA ASN A 87 -4.96 3.90 19.90
C ASN A 87 -5.00 4.87 18.70
N PHE A 88 -5.02 4.36 17.47
CA PHE A 88 -5.14 5.21 16.28
C PHE A 88 -6.47 5.99 16.25
N GLU A 89 -6.43 7.25 15.78
CA GLU A 89 -7.61 8.09 15.57
C GLU A 89 -8.03 8.06 14.09
N THR A 90 -7.05 8.19 13.18
CA THR A 90 -7.25 8.30 11.75
C THR A 90 -6.31 7.37 10.99
N ALA A 91 -6.87 6.30 10.43
CA ALA A 91 -6.13 5.28 9.66
C ALA A 91 -5.40 5.81 8.41
N ALA A 92 -5.69 7.03 7.96
CA ALA A 92 -5.01 7.67 6.83
C ALA A 92 -3.66 8.32 7.20
N PHE A 93 -3.35 8.47 8.49
CA PHE A 93 -2.14 9.15 8.99
C PHE A 93 -1.42 8.37 10.09
N ASP A 94 -2.17 7.62 10.91
CA ASP A 94 -1.63 6.99 12.13
C ASP A 94 -0.97 5.62 11.90
N TYR A 95 -0.77 5.21 10.65
CA TYR A 95 -0.25 3.88 10.35
C TYR A 95 1.26 3.76 10.60
N ASN A 96 1.67 2.63 11.17
CA ASN A 96 3.06 2.18 11.22
C ASN A 96 3.50 1.51 9.90
N ALA A 97 2.53 1.03 9.12
CA ALA A 97 2.75 0.57 7.76
C ALA A 97 1.46 0.71 6.96
N TYR A 98 1.56 1.18 5.73
CA TYR A 98 0.48 1.20 4.76
C TYR A 98 0.98 0.60 3.45
N ILE A 99 0.25 -0.39 2.92
CA ILE A 99 0.57 -1.02 1.66
C ILE A 99 -0.70 -1.12 0.83
N CYS A 100 -0.66 -0.69 -0.42
CA CYS A 100 -1.83 -0.67 -1.29
C CYS A 100 -1.45 -1.09 -2.71
N ARG A 101 -2.30 -1.89 -3.34
CA ARG A 101 -2.31 -2.18 -4.78
C ARG A 101 -3.67 -1.77 -5.32
N THR A 102 -3.72 -0.96 -6.38
CA THR A 102 -4.98 -0.35 -6.85
C THR A 102 -5.01 -0.06 -8.34
N THR A 103 -6.18 -0.27 -8.95
CA THR A 103 -6.57 0.14 -10.31
C THR A 103 -7.72 1.15 -10.31
N ARG A 104 -8.20 1.56 -9.13
CA ARG A 104 -9.38 2.44 -8.98
C ARG A 104 -9.11 3.91 -9.30
N LEU A 105 -7.85 4.27 -9.47
CA LEU A 105 -7.38 5.64 -9.63
C LEU A 105 -6.87 5.83 -11.05
N LYS A 106 -6.61 7.09 -11.44
CA LYS A 106 -6.14 7.43 -12.79
C LYS A 106 -4.90 6.64 -13.20
N TYR A 107 -4.01 6.37 -12.24
CA TYR A 107 -2.82 5.58 -12.45
C TYR A 107 -2.86 4.36 -11.54
N SER A 108 -2.80 3.18 -12.15
CA SER A 108 -2.62 1.93 -11.43
C SER A 108 -1.24 1.92 -10.78
N HIS A 109 -1.19 1.55 -9.51
CA HIS A 109 0.07 1.52 -8.76
C HIS A 109 0.03 0.57 -7.56
N ILE A 110 1.23 0.27 -7.09
CA ILE A 110 1.49 -0.25 -5.75
C ILE A 110 2.20 0.85 -4.96
N ILE A 111 1.78 1.11 -3.73
CA ILE A 111 2.51 1.96 -2.79
C ILE A 111 2.74 1.22 -1.48
N VAL A 112 3.92 1.42 -0.91
CA VAL A 112 4.28 0.99 0.45
C VAL A 112 4.78 2.23 1.19
N THR A 113 4.26 2.50 2.36
CA THR A 113 4.70 3.59 3.25
C THR A 113 5.02 3.01 4.63
N ILE A 114 6.24 3.25 5.12
CA ILE A 114 6.69 2.85 6.45
C ILE A 114 7.56 3.96 7.07
N PRO A 115 7.75 3.98 8.40
CA PRO A 115 8.70 4.87 9.06
C PRO A 115 10.10 4.75 8.44
N ILE A 116 10.78 5.89 8.30
CA ILE A 116 12.12 5.96 7.70
C ILE A 116 13.12 5.05 8.44
N GLU A 117 13.01 4.96 9.76
CA GLU A 117 13.91 4.15 10.59
C GLU A 117 13.71 2.64 10.40
N ILE A 118 12.56 2.23 9.86
CA ILE A 118 12.31 0.84 9.44
C ILE A 118 12.83 0.66 8.01
N PHE A 119 12.59 1.61 7.12
CA PHE A 119 13.05 1.54 5.72
C PHE A 119 14.57 1.42 5.60
N GLU A 120 15.32 2.14 6.43
CA GLU A 120 16.79 2.07 6.47
C GLU A 120 17.35 0.71 6.90
N LYS A 121 16.53 -0.14 7.53
CA LYS A 121 16.94 -1.46 8.05
C LYS A 121 16.56 -2.63 7.15
N ILE A 122 15.76 -2.41 6.11
CA ILE A 122 15.35 -3.46 5.18
C ILE A 122 16.24 -3.49 3.95
N ASP A 123 16.36 -4.66 3.31
CA ASP A 123 16.84 -4.73 1.93
C ASP A 123 15.76 -4.23 0.99
N HIS A 124 15.73 -2.90 0.80
CA HIS A 124 14.73 -2.26 -0.05
C HIS A 124 14.87 -2.69 -1.53
N LYS A 125 16.05 -3.11 -2.00
CA LYS A 125 16.24 -3.56 -3.39
C LYS A 125 15.54 -4.90 -3.62
N GLU A 126 15.76 -5.87 -2.73
CA GLU A 126 15.07 -7.16 -2.79
C GLU A 126 13.56 -6.96 -2.63
N PHE A 127 13.14 -6.11 -1.70
CA PHE A 127 11.74 -5.80 -1.49
C PHE A 127 11.06 -5.18 -2.71
N ILE A 128 11.66 -4.16 -3.33
CA ILE A 128 11.17 -3.53 -4.56
C ILE A 128 11.08 -4.56 -5.69
N MET A 129 12.09 -5.41 -5.85
CA MET A 129 12.08 -6.48 -6.86
C MET A 129 10.92 -7.47 -6.63
N GLY A 130 10.66 -7.84 -5.37
CA GLY A 130 9.51 -8.67 -5.01
C GLY A 130 8.17 -8.00 -5.34
N LEU A 131 8.02 -6.70 -5.08
CA LEU A 131 6.82 -5.94 -5.41
C LEU A 131 6.57 -5.86 -6.93
N LYS A 132 7.62 -5.73 -7.74
CA LYS A 132 7.52 -5.72 -9.22
C LYS A 132 6.87 -6.99 -9.78
N ASN A 133 6.85 -8.11 -9.04
CA ASN A 133 6.11 -9.30 -9.49
C ASN A 133 4.59 -9.09 -9.52
N PHE A 134 4.05 -8.09 -8.81
CA PHE A 134 2.60 -7.85 -8.67
C PHE A 134 2.06 -6.74 -9.59
N ILE A 135 2.90 -6.15 -10.43
CA ILE A 135 2.57 -5.07 -11.37
C ILE A 135 3.41 -5.22 -12.64
N ASP A 136 2.83 -4.95 -13.82
CA ASP A 136 3.61 -4.79 -15.04
C ASP A 136 4.30 -3.43 -15.01
N PHE A 137 5.48 -3.41 -14.40
CA PHE A 137 6.20 -2.21 -13.96
C PHE A 137 6.63 -1.32 -15.14
N LYS A 138 6.38 -0.01 -15.01
CA LYS A 138 6.76 1.02 -15.99
C LYS A 138 7.70 2.08 -15.42
N ASP A 139 7.41 2.55 -14.21
CA ASP A 139 8.09 3.67 -13.58
C ASP A 139 7.85 3.62 -12.06
N GLY A 140 8.70 4.24 -11.25
CA GLY A 140 8.54 4.27 -9.81
C GLY A 140 9.42 5.29 -9.12
N GLU A 141 9.07 5.60 -7.87
CA GLU A 141 9.78 6.58 -7.07
C GLU A 141 9.93 6.09 -5.62
N ILE A 142 11.02 6.48 -4.98
CA ILE A 142 11.18 6.47 -3.53
C ILE A 142 11.14 7.92 -3.07
N PHE A 143 10.30 8.21 -2.08
CA PHE A 143 10.19 9.56 -1.55
C PHE A 143 9.93 9.55 -0.05
N ASN A 144 10.37 10.61 0.62
CA ASN A 144 10.07 10.89 2.01
C ASN A 144 8.92 11.89 2.11
N MET A 145 8.13 11.75 3.17
CA MET A 145 7.07 12.71 3.51
C MET A 145 6.73 12.66 5.00
N SER A 146 6.33 13.80 5.55
CA SER A 146 5.75 13.93 6.88
C SER A 146 4.48 13.09 7.01
N ILE A 147 4.28 12.46 8.17
CA ILE A 147 3.07 11.68 8.48
C ILE A 147 1.78 12.51 8.43
N LEU A 148 1.89 13.84 8.44
CA LEU A 148 0.76 14.76 8.35
C LEU A 148 0.31 15.01 6.90
N GLU A 149 1.10 14.57 5.94
CA GLU A 149 0.79 14.60 4.52
C GLU A 149 0.39 13.19 4.04
N SER A 150 -0.24 13.08 2.88
CA SER A 150 -0.74 11.79 2.38
C SER A 150 0.08 11.28 1.19
N PRO A 151 0.97 10.29 1.40
CA PRO A 151 1.68 9.62 0.32
C PRO A 151 0.76 9.04 -0.76
N GLN A 152 -0.43 8.54 -0.38
CA GLN A 152 -1.42 8.03 -1.33
C GLN A 152 -1.95 9.12 -2.26
N LEU A 153 -2.13 10.36 -1.78
CA LEU A 153 -2.56 11.48 -2.63
C LEU A 153 -1.47 11.88 -3.64
N TYR A 154 -0.21 11.86 -3.24
CA TYR A 154 0.92 12.06 -4.14
C TYR A 154 1.02 10.93 -5.18
N ALA A 155 1.05 9.67 -4.72
CA ALA A 155 1.14 8.50 -5.58
C ALA A 155 -0.04 8.37 -6.56
N SER A 156 -1.24 8.78 -6.17
CA SER A 156 -2.39 8.80 -7.08
C SER A 156 -2.32 9.90 -8.15
N LYS A 157 -1.35 10.83 -8.03
CA LYS A 157 -1.23 12.06 -8.82
C LYS A 157 -2.51 12.91 -8.76
N ALA A 158 -3.21 12.86 -7.62
CA ALA A 158 -4.42 13.64 -7.39
C ALA A 158 -4.10 15.13 -7.20
N ASN A 159 -2.95 15.43 -6.59
CA ASN A 159 -2.44 16.77 -6.37
C ASN A 159 -1.07 16.96 -7.04
N ALA A 160 -0.71 18.21 -7.33
CA ALA A 160 0.62 18.54 -7.83
C ALA A 160 1.69 18.31 -6.74
N PRO A 161 2.94 17.97 -7.10
CA PRO A 161 4.03 17.80 -6.13
C PRO A 161 4.23 19.01 -5.21
N SER A 162 4.04 20.23 -5.74
CA SER A 162 4.15 21.49 -4.98
C SER A 162 3.13 21.64 -3.85
N THR A 163 2.09 20.81 -3.80
CA THR A 163 1.10 20.80 -2.71
C THR A 163 1.68 20.17 -1.43
N PHE A 164 2.70 19.33 -1.55
CA PHE A 164 3.31 18.61 -0.44
C PHE A 164 4.59 19.32 0.00
N LYS A 165 4.58 19.89 1.20
CA LYS A 165 5.66 20.74 1.72
C LYS A 165 6.91 19.96 2.09
N THR A 166 6.74 18.69 2.48
CA THR A 166 7.84 17.84 2.98
C THR A 166 8.21 16.73 2.01
N LEU A 167 7.62 16.74 0.81
CA LEU A 167 7.93 15.78 -0.23
C LEU A 167 9.40 15.92 -0.65
N GLU A 168 10.14 14.83 -0.53
CA GLU A 168 11.51 14.71 -1.01
C GLU A 168 11.64 13.41 -1.80
N VAL A 169 11.79 13.49 -3.13
CA VAL A 169 12.07 12.31 -3.96
C VAL A 169 13.55 11.95 -3.84
N THR A 170 13.84 10.76 -3.32
CA THR A 170 15.21 10.30 -3.04
C THR A 170 15.75 9.37 -4.13
N ALA A 171 14.88 8.71 -4.90
CA ALA A 171 15.27 7.89 -6.04
C ALA A 171 14.13 7.73 -7.06
N ASN A 172 14.49 7.58 -8.33
CA ASN A 172 13.62 7.06 -9.38
C ASN A 172 14.00 5.58 -9.65
N ILE A 173 13.01 4.72 -9.89
CA ILE A 173 13.16 3.25 -10.01
C ILE A 173 12.69 2.77 -11.39
#